data_AF-A0A2G4HP69-F1
#
_entry.id   AF-A0A2G4HP69-F1
#
_cell.length_a   1.000
_cell.length_b   1.000
_cell.length_c   1.000
_cell.angle_alpha   90.00
_cell.angle_beta   90.00
_cell.angle_gamma   90.00
#
_symmetry.space_group_name_H-M   'P 1'
#
loop_
_entity.id
_entity.type
_entity.pdbx_description
1 polymer ?
#
loop_
_entity_poly.entity_id
_entity_poly.type
_entity_poly.pdbx_seq_one_letter_code
_entity_poly.pdbx_strand_id
1 'polypeptide(L)'
;MRFRPLLALVLALCLTLVTACGGGAKAVDRASLTYADIHNTGLANDCPTLPDSARGTIPLDASAKYQLREICMHPTEVFVKGEPANKRQEALFVAGKILTRYTSSLDQVYGDLTQQDGKLSFKELGGIDFQPVTVLLPGGEEVPFT
;
A
#
# COMPACT_ATOMS: atom_id res chain seq x y z
N MET A 1 -48.18 23.83 -2.94
CA MET A 1 -47.49 22.58 -2.57
C MET A 1 -47.43 21.59 -3.75
N ARG A 2 -46.79 21.97 -4.89
CA ARG A 2 -46.75 21.13 -6.11
C ARG A 2 -45.34 20.70 -6.56
N PHE A 3 -44.28 21.26 -5.95
CA PHE A 3 -42.89 20.96 -6.32
C PHE A 3 -42.20 19.92 -5.43
N ARG A 4 -42.83 19.52 -4.32
CA ARG A 4 -42.32 18.47 -3.41
C ARG A 4 -42.06 17.11 -4.10
N PRO A 5 -42.93 16.58 -4.98
CA PRO A 5 -42.62 15.32 -5.65
C PRO A 5 -41.48 15.45 -6.66
N LEU A 6 -41.34 16.63 -7.27
CA LEU A 6 -40.30 16.93 -8.25
C LEU A 6 -38.92 17.05 -7.57
N LEU A 7 -38.87 17.69 -6.40
CA LEU A 7 -37.65 17.77 -5.59
C LEU A 7 -37.21 16.40 -5.06
N ALA A 8 -38.16 15.55 -4.67
CA ALA A 8 -37.88 14.19 -4.21
C ALA A 8 -37.32 13.31 -5.35
N LEU A 9 -37.84 13.47 -6.57
CA LEU A 9 -37.38 12.72 -7.74
C LEU A 9 -35.98 13.15 -8.18
N VAL A 10 -35.69 14.46 -8.13
CA VAL A 10 -34.34 14.99 -8.39
C VAL A 10 -33.34 14.51 -7.33
N LEU A 11 -33.72 14.54 -6.04
CA LEU A 11 -32.85 14.06 -4.97
C LEU A 11 -32.57 12.55 -5.08
N ALA A 12 -33.59 11.75 -5.42
CA ALA A 12 -33.43 10.32 -5.65
C ALA A 12 -32.49 10.03 -6.84
N LEU A 13 -32.63 10.79 -7.93
CA LEU A 13 -31.74 10.68 -9.09
C LEU A 13 -30.29 11.05 -8.73
N CYS A 14 -30.09 12.13 -7.98
CA CYS A 14 -28.77 12.54 -7.50
C CYS A 14 -28.13 11.48 -6.58
N LEU A 15 -28.90 10.88 -5.67
CA LEU A 15 -28.41 9.81 -4.79
C LEU A 15 -28.00 8.56 -5.57
N THR A 16 -28.75 8.18 -6.62
CA THR A 16 -28.38 7.03 -7.48
C THR A 16 -27.12 7.27 -8.32
N LEU A 17 -26.91 8.50 -8.80
CA LEU A 17 -25.73 8.87 -9.58
C LEU A 17 -24.45 8.95 -8.72
N VAL A 18 -24.56 9.41 -7.47
CA VAL A 18 -23.41 9.47 -6.54
C VAL A 18 -22.96 8.05 -6.13
N THR A 19 -23.88 7.10 -5.99
CA THR A 19 -23.52 5.70 -5.69
C THR A 19 -22.92 4.95 -6.87
N ALA A 20 -23.22 5.34 -8.12
CA ALA A 20 -22.71 4.67 -9.32
C ALA A 20 -21.28 5.11 -9.70
N CYS A 21 -20.83 6.28 -9.23
CA CYS A 21 -19.49 6.82 -9.49
C CYS A 21 -18.57 6.80 -8.27
N GLY A 22 -18.97 6.14 -7.18
CA GLY A 22 -18.09 5.80 -6.06
C GLY A 22 -17.10 4.73 -6.49
N GLY A 23 -16.11 5.11 -7.30
CA GLY A 23 -14.93 4.30 -7.57
C GLY A 23 -14.15 4.15 -6.27
N GLY A 24 -14.56 3.18 -5.45
CA GLY A 24 -13.69 2.61 -4.42
C GLY A 24 -12.39 2.18 -5.07
N ALA A 25 -11.30 2.23 -4.30
CA ALA A 25 -9.97 1.83 -4.74
C ALA A 25 -10.09 0.56 -5.60
N LYS A 26 -9.80 0.69 -6.90
CA LYS A 26 -9.82 -0.44 -7.83
C LYS A 26 -8.89 -1.47 -7.22
N ALA A 27 -9.46 -2.57 -6.74
CA ALA A 27 -8.64 -3.62 -6.17
C ALA A 27 -7.65 -4.06 -7.26
N VAL A 28 -6.35 -4.03 -6.96
CA VAL A 28 -5.31 -4.50 -7.88
C VAL A 28 -5.38 -6.02 -7.89
N ASP A 29 -6.28 -6.56 -8.71
CA ASP A 29 -6.37 -8.00 -8.99
C ASP A 29 -5.54 -8.32 -10.23
N ARG A 30 -4.44 -9.04 -10.01
CA ARG A 30 -3.50 -9.46 -11.06
C ARG A 30 -3.83 -10.83 -11.64
N ALA A 31 -4.73 -11.60 -11.01
CA ALA A 31 -4.91 -13.02 -11.36
C ALA A 31 -5.43 -13.24 -12.79
N SER A 32 -6.11 -12.25 -13.37
CA SER A 32 -6.66 -12.32 -14.74
C SER A 32 -5.85 -11.58 -15.79
N LEU A 33 -4.76 -10.90 -15.43
CA LEU A 33 -3.97 -10.09 -16.35
C LEU A 33 -2.75 -10.87 -16.87
N THR A 34 -2.44 -10.70 -18.15
CA THR A 34 -1.22 -11.27 -18.74
C THR A 34 -0.05 -10.31 -18.57
N TYR A 35 1.17 -10.81 -18.79
CA TYR A 35 2.37 -9.96 -18.79
C TYR A 35 2.24 -8.77 -19.74
N ALA A 36 1.67 -8.97 -20.93
CA ALA A 36 1.51 -7.93 -21.93
C ALA A 36 0.55 -6.82 -21.46
N ASP A 37 -0.45 -7.17 -20.65
CA ASP A 37 -1.41 -6.20 -20.08
C ASP A 37 -0.78 -5.34 -18.97
N ILE A 38 0.24 -5.88 -18.29
CA ILE A 38 0.91 -5.22 -17.15
C ILE A 38 2.13 -4.41 -17.61
N HIS A 39 2.83 -4.87 -18.65
CA HIS A 39 4.09 -4.28 -19.10
C HIS A 39 3.93 -2.77 -19.41
N ASN A 40 4.82 -1.95 -18.83
CA ASN A 40 4.83 -0.49 -18.95
C ASN A 40 3.62 0.28 -18.38
N THR A 41 2.74 -0.36 -17.61
CA THR A 41 1.58 0.33 -16.99
C THR A 41 1.89 0.94 -15.63
N GLY A 42 2.97 0.51 -14.96
CA GLY A 42 3.25 0.82 -13.56
C GLY A 42 2.65 -0.18 -12.58
N LEU A 43 1.62 -0.94 -12.99
CA LEU A 43 0.91 -1.91 -12.15
C LEU A 43 1.83 -2.98 -11.56
N ALA A 44 2.96 -3.30 -12.22
CA ALA A 44 3.96 -4.26 -11.75
C ALA A 44 4.63 -3.86 -10.42
N ASN A 45 4.68 -2.56 -10.11
CA ASN A 45 5.25 -2.06 -8.87
C ASN A 45 4.21 -1.98 -7.74
N ASP A 46 2.91 -2.11 -8.03
CA ASP A 46 1.87 -2.00 -7.00
C ASP A 46 1.58 -3.34 -6.35
N CYS A 47 1.40 -3.35 -5.03
CA CYS A 47 1.01 -4.57 -4.31
C CYS A 47 -0.47 -4.93 -4.57
N PRO A 48 -0.82 -6.22 -4.60
CA PRO A 48 -2.21 -6.64 -4.63
C PRO A 48 -2.98 -6.12 -3.42
N THR A 49 -4.24 -5.77 -3.63
CA THR A 49 -5.13 -5.30 -2.55
C THR A 49 -6.21 -6.33 -2.28
N LEU A 50 -6.61 -6.46 -1.01
CA LEU A 50 -7.73 -7.31 -0.63
C LEU A 50 -9.07 -6.57 -0.79
N PRO A 51 -10.16 -7.27 -1.15
CA PRO A 51 -11.49 -6.66 -1.21
C PRO A 51 -11.99 -6.30 0.20
N ASP A 52 -12.86 -5.29 0.30
CA ASP A 52 -13.40 -4.81 1.59
C ASP A 52 -14.12 -5.88 2.42
N SER A 53 -14.57 -6.96 1.77
CA SER A 53 -15.21 -8.13 2.38
C SER A 53 -14.23 -9.08 3.08
N ALA A 54 -12.92 -8.98 2.81
CA ALA A 54 -11.89 -9.87 3.36
C ALA A 54 -11.50 -9.49 4.80
N ARG A 55 -12.47 -9.39 5.71
CA ARG A 55 -12.28 -9.05 7.14
C ARG A 55 -12.30 -10.28 8.05
N GLY A 56 -12.05 -11.45 7.50
CA GLY A 56 -12.04 -12.72 8.22
C GLY A 56 -10.79 -12.94 9.07
N THR A 57 -10.70 -14.11 9.69
CA THR A 57 -9.55 -14.54 10.49
C THR A 57 -9.03 -15.87 9.96
N ILE A 58 -7.70 -16.03 9.86
CA ILE A 58 -7.06 -17.29 9.52
C ILE A 58 -6.59 -17.96 10.82
N PRO A 59 -7.20 -19.08 11.23
CA PRO A 59 -6.75 -19.80 12.42
C PRO A 59 -5.40 -20.45 12.15
N LEU A 60 -4.47 -20.30 13.10
CA LEU A 60 -3.16 -20.95 13.09
C LEU A 60 -3.11 -21.96 14.25
N ASP A 61 -2.67 -23.18 13.93
CA ASP A 61 -2.44 -24.26 14.88
C ASP A 61 -1.00 -24.20 15.37
N ALA A 62 -0.80 -24.07 16.67
CA ALA A 62 0.53 -23.97 17.27
C ALA A 62 1.40 -25.21 17.05
N SER A 63 0.82 -26.36 16.70
CA SER A 63 1.56 -27.59 16.38
C SER A 63 2.05 -27.66 14.93
N ALA A 64 1.55 -26.79 14.05
CA ALA A 64 1.89 -26.76 12.65
C ALA A 64 3.03 -25.77 12.35
N LYS A 65 3.72 -26.02 11.24
CA LYS A 65 4.72 -25.09 10.69
C LYS A 65 4.10 -24.31 9.55
N TYR A 66 4.23 -22.99 9.61
CA TYR A 66 3.73 -22.09 8.58
C TYR A 66 4.86 -21.34 7.91
N GLN A 67 4.60 -20.94 6.67
CA GLN A 67 5.46 -20.05 5.93
C GLN A 67 4.60 -18.96 5.32
N LEU A 68 5.00 -17.71 5.54
CA LEU A 68 4.41 -16.58 4.85
C LEU A 68 5.20 -16.37 3.55
N ARG A 69 4.49 -16.23 2.44
CA ARG A 69 5.05 -16.12 1.09
C ARG A 69 4.39 -14.95 0.38
N GLU A 70 5.06 -14.45 -0.66
CA GLU A 70 4.55 -13.37 -1.51
C GLU A 70 4.20 -12.11 -0.70
N ILE A 71 5.02 -11.81 0.31
CA ILE A 71 4.91 -10.54 1.02
C ILE A 71 5.34 -9.44 0.05
N CYS A 72 4.43 -8.50 -0.16
CA CYS A 72 4.64 -7.31 -0.97
C CYS A 72 4.47 -6.07 -0.09
N MET A 73 5.44 -5.15 -0.17
CA MET A 73 5.41 -3.86 0.53
C MET A 73 5.66 -2.73 -0.47
N HIS A 74 4.64 -1.92 -0.70
CA HIS A 74 4.72 -0.75 -1.58
C HIS A 74 4.70 0.53 -0.73
N PRO A 75 5.76 1.35 -0.74
CA PRO A 75 5.78 2.60 0.01
C PRO A 75 4.88 3.64 -0.65
N THR A 76 3.89 4.14 0.10
CA THR A 76 2.99 5.22 -0.37
C THR A 76 3.58 6.62 -0.12
N GLU A 77 4.29 6.78 0.99
CA GLU A 77 4.92 8.03 1.41
C GLU A 77 6.29 7.74 2.02
N VAL A 78 7.26 8.61 1.79
CA VAL A 78 8.60 8.51 2.37
C VAL A 78 8.93 9.80 3.09
N PHE A 79 9.47 9.66 4.30
CA PHE A 79 9.86 10.77 5.14
C PHE A 79 11.33 10.62 5.52
N VAL A 80 12.08 11.72 5.39
CA VAL A 80 13.47 11.78 5.83
C VAL A 80 13.53 12.66 7.07
N LYS A 81 14.27 12.19 8.08
CA LYS A 81 14.53 12.97 9.28
C LYS A 81 15.51 14.08 8.93
N GLY A 82 15.02 15.31 8.87
CA GLY A 82 15.83 16.48 8.53
C GLY A 82 16.74 16.92 9.67
N GLU A 83 17.77 17.69 9.34
CA GLU A 83 18.63 18.32 10.34
C GLU A 83 17.90 19.51 11.01
N PRO A 84 17.93 19.62 12.34
CA PRO A 84 17.29 20.72 13.03
C PRO A 84 18.08 22.02 12.80
N ALA A 85 17.38 23.14 12.59
CA ALA A 85 18.01 24.45 12.39
C ALA A 85 18.82 24.93 13.62
N ASN A 86 18.54 24.36 14.80
CA ASN A 86 19.28 24.62 16.03
C ASN A 86 19.37 23.34 16.87
N LYS A 87 20.49 23.14 17.59
CA LYS A 87 20.71 22.01 18.51
C LYS A 87 19.65 21.86 19.62
N ARG A 88 18.88 22.92 19.89
CA ARG A 88 17.77 22.90 20.86
C ARG A 88 16.44 22.40 20.29
N GLN A 89 16.32 22.26 18.97
CA GLN A 89 15.12 21.77 18.31
C GLN A 89 15.26 20.29 17.99
N GLU A 90 14.16 19.54 18.11
CA GLU A 90 14.11 18.16 17.68
C GLU A 90 14.08 18.08 16.15
N ALA A 91 14.77 17.07 15.62
CA ALA A 91 14.78 16.77 14.20
C ALA A 91 13.41 16.24 13.76
N LEU A 92 12.80 16.89 12.78
CA LEU A 92 11.48 16.55 12.26
C LEU A 92 11.58 15.69 10.99
N PHE A 93 10.58 14.84 10.78
CA PHE A 93 10.41 14.10 9.54
C PHE A 93 9.78 15.02 8.49
N VAL A 94 10.46 15.14 7.35
CA VAL A 94 10.02 15.92 6.20
C VAL A 94 9.62 14.96 5.10
N ALA A 95 8.43 15.18 4.53
CA ALA A 95 7.95 14.40 3.40
C ALA A 95 8.83 14.66 2.17
N GLY A 96 9.32 13.59 1.56
CA GLY A 96 10.09 13.63 0.33
C GLY A 96 9.36 12.96 -0.83
N LYS A 97 9.83 13.21 -2.06
CA LYS A 97 9.30 12.62 -3.29
C LYS A 97 10.28 11.59 -3.86
N ILE A 98 9.82 10.38 -4.14
CA ILE A 98 10.63 9.34 -4.79
C ILE A 98 10.99 9.77 -6.22
N LEU A 99 12.29 9.69 -6.56
CA LEU A 99 12.83 9.99 -7.89
C LEU A 99 13.05 8.74 -8.76
N THR A 100 13.23 7.57 -8.14
CA THR A 100 13.56 6.31 -8.84
C THR A 100 12.39 5.67 -9.60
N ARG A 101 11.28 6.40 -9.79
CA ARG A 101 10.08 5.95 -10.52
C ARG A 101 9.43 4.74 -9.81
N TYR A 102 9.08 3.69 -10.57
CA TYR A 102 8.32 2.52 -10.13
C TYR A 102 9.26 1.35 -9.78
N THR A 103 10.20 1.56 -8.87
CA THR A 103 11.18 0.54 -8.44
C THR A 103 11.35 0.49 -6.93
N SER A 104 10.34 0.92 -6.18
CA SER A 104 10.43 1.12 -4.72
C SER A 104 9.78 0.02 -3.90
N SER A 105 9.08 -0.92 -4.54
CA SER A 105 8.36 -1.97 -3.82
C SER A 105 9.23 -3.18 -3.56
N LEU A 106 9.01 -3.78 -2.39
CA LEU A 106 9.52 -5.11 -2.04
C LEU A 106 8.46 -6.13 -2.44
N ASP A 107 8.88 -7.25 -3.01
CA ASP A 107 7.97 -8.28 -3.52
C ASP A 107 8.56 -9.68 -3.35
N GLN A 108 7.70 -10.69 -3.37
CA GLN A 108 8.08 -12.10 -3.26
C GLN A 108 8.92 -12.41 -2.01
N VAL A 109 8.81 -11.59 -0.96
CA VAL A 109 9.46 -11.84 0.32
C VAL A 109 8.77 -13.04 0.99
N TYR A 110 9.58 -13.96 1.51
CA TYR A 110 9.10 -15.16 2.16
C TYR A 110 9.88 -15.47 3.44
N GLY A 111 9.23 -16.19 4.35
CA GLY A 111 9.84 -16.54 5.61
C GLY A 111 8.98 -17.43 6.49
N ASP A 112 9.60 -18.01 7.51
CA ASP A 112 8.92 -18.89 8.45
C ASP A 112 8.04 -18.08 9.39
N LEU A 113 6.83 -18.56 9.63
CA LEU A 113 5.89 -17.99 10.59
C LEU A 113 5.72 -18.98 11.74
N THR A 114 6.21 -18.60 12.92
CA THR A 114 6.09 -19.41 14.13
C THR A 114 5.07 -18.78 15.07
N GLN A 115 4.24 -19.62 15.67
CA GLN A 115 3.32 -19.23 16.72
C GLN A 115 3.80 -19.85 18.04
N GLN A 116 4.08 -19.01 19.04
CA GLN A 116 4.49 -19.46 20.36
C GLN A 116 3.84 -18.56 21.42
N ASP A 117 3.19 -19.17 22.41
CA ASP A 117 2.61 -18.48 23.57
C ASP A 117 1.67 -17.31 23.20
N GLY A 118 0.87 -17.50 22.15
CA GLY A 118 -0.06 -16.48 21.64
C GLY A 118 0.61 -15.34 20.87
N LYS A 119 1.93 -15.41 20.62
CA LYS A 119 2.68 -14.47 19.77
C LYS A 119 2.98 -15.10 18.42
N LEU A 120 3.07 -14.25 17.40
CA LEU A 120 3.55 -14.61 16.08
C LEU A 120 4.93 -14.01 15.87
N SER A 121 5.86 -14.81 15.38
CA SER A 121 7.18 -14.37 14.97
C SER A 121 7.37 -14.75 13.50
N PHE A 122 7.62 -13.73 12.68
CA PHE A 122 8.01 -13.91 11.29
C PHE A 122 9.53 -13.82 11.19
N LYS A 123 10.14 -14.81 10.53
CA LYS A 123 11.57 -14.79 10.20
C LYS A 123 11.73 -14.86 8.69
N GLU A 124 12.09 -13.74 8.11
CA GLU A 124 12.45 -13.64 6.71
C GLU A 124 13.59 -14.60 6.35
N LEU A 125 13.47 -15.21 5.16
CA LEU A 125 14.47 -16.10 4.57
C LEU A 125 15.00 -15.60 3.22
N GLY A 126 14.28 -14.70 2.56
CA GLY A 126 14.71 -14.05 1.33
C GLY A 126 13.54 -13.52 0.49
N GLY A 127 13.84 -13.10 -0.73
CA GLY A 127 12.90 -12.50 -1.68
C GLY A 127 13.52 -11.29 -2.36
N ILE A 128 12.68 -10.38 -2.88
CA ILE A 128 13.11 -9.05 -3.30
C ILE A 128 12.91 -8.13 -2.09
N ASP A 129 13.87 -8.16 -1.17
CA ASP A 129 13.80 -7.61 0.19
C ASP A 129 14.51 -6.25 0.36
N PHE A 130 15.19 -5.75 -0.66
CA PHE A 130 15.75 -4.39 -0.69
C PHE A 130 15.54 -3.73 -2.06
N GLN A 131 15.47 -2.39 -2.07
CA GLN A 131 15.44 -1.59 -3.29
C GLN A 131 16.21 -0.28 -3.08
N PRO A 132 17.13 0.09 -3.98
CA PRO A 132 17.74 1.41 -3.94
C PRO A 132 16.71 2.47 -4.35
N VAL A 133 16.42 3.39 -3.43
CA VAL A 133 15.48 4.49 -3.63
C VAL A 133 16.18 5.82 -3.37
N THR A 134 16.00 6.77 -4.27
CA THR A 134 16.43 8.16 -4.08
C THR A 134 15.20 9.03 -3.86
N VAL A 135 15.22 9.82 -2.79
CA VAL A 135 14.14 10.73 -2.44
C VAL A 135 14.61 12.17 -2.52
N LEU A 136 13.79 13.02 -3.14
CA LEU A 136 13.99 14.46 -3.23
C LEU A 136 13.26 15.15 -2.07
N LEU A 137 14.00 15.94 -1.29
CA LEU A 137 13.45 16.77 -0.23
C LEU A 137 13.03 18.16 -0.73
N PRO A 138 12.11 18.84 -0.01
CA PRO A 138 11.83 20.25 -0.22
C PRO A 138 13.13 21.06 -0.05
N GLY A 139 13.62 21.65 -1.14
CA GLY A 139 14.93 22.32 -1.18
C GLY A 139 15.88 21.74 -2.22
N GLY A 140 15.55 20.59 -2.82
CA GLY A 140 16.30 20.01 -3.93
C GLY A 140 17.39 19.02 -3.51
N GLU A 141 17.50 18.71 -2.22
CA GLU A 141 18.42 17.70 -1.71
C GLU A 141 17.94 16.30 -2.06
N GLU A 142 18.84 15.47 -2.59
CA GLU A 142 18.58 14.07 -2.94
C GLU A 142 19.21 13.15 -1.89
N VAL A 143 18.38 12.31 -1.27
CA VAL A 143 18.78 11.37 -0.23
C VAL A 143 18.57 9.94 -0.73
N PRO A 144 19.64 9.20 -1.07
CA PRO A 144 19.57 7.78 -1.42
C PRO A 144 19.52 6.90 -0.17
N PHE A 145 18.75 5.81 -0.23
CA PHE A 145 18.72 4.74 0.77
C PHE A 145 18.38 3.39 0.12
N THR A 146 18.54 2.32 0.88
CA THR A 146 18.24 0.93 0.49
C THR A 146 17.40 0.24 1.54
#